data_AF-G5A8L1-F1
#
_entry.id   AF-G5A8L1-F1
#
_cell.length_a   1.000
_cell.length_b   1.000
_cell.length_c   1.000
_cell.angle_alpha   90.00
_cell.angle_beta   90.00
_cell.angle_gamma   90.00
#
_symmetry.space_group_name_H-M   'P 1'
#
loop_
_entity.id
_entity.type
_entity.pdbx_description
1 polymer ?
#
loop_
_entity_poly.entity_id
_entity_poly.type
_entity_poly.pdbx_seq_one_letter_code
_entity_poly.pdbx_strand_id
1 'polypeptide(L)'
;MRLYQLFALAAIVSQASEASVKTRLNGWFKCTDFTFSDEGSSTGQYTECATFSAPLCYPGICKTPKFADPTIDVFVKRMPATNGDPETATNVWFLEGGPSSSTNMELVMIDVLTQLNGTANLYTMDYRGLGRSTYLDCIAAQSTTTGSPYGKEFASSEVPDCAQELENKYGDLAAFSVTSSATDLATFIAKYTNNASTIVYGSSYGTLFVERLMHLNPKKVTGYALDGVATASGASADKFFYMSKRDIDFGIVGDRFLALCDEDATCSSHFKEPNTVPTTLRRLLADFDKDPNSTCASLLKKLKYYGEFAPSGALTLIFGTMLVDAELRKLIPPVVYRMKRCEAKDAEVLSQFIAYYNTYASSTSQDAAFESTLLTSLLYFSEMWERPQPSQAEMDKRFKNALISAGVFVNQPELYCAFSKEKSKSCDEFNVGNYPAKPIIYKRDQYWNKTATIPSQASVLLLSSKMDAQTLHEYAEALLDTLDGDQKEMVTFNTSIHGTIVYTQLDSGSTCGAKLLASYANNKGKLNGLDKSCVDEVPAFNLTLPVEYQNAYFGTDDVYDGAYNASLTQ
;
A
#
# COMPACT_ATOMS: atom_id res chain seq x y z
N MET A 1 67.57 48.19 -0.60
CA MET A 1 66.98 46.87 -0.26
C MET A 1 66.30 47.00 1.09
N ARG A 2 65.04 47.46 1.13
CA ARG A 2 63.79 46.69 1.29
C ARG A 2 63.70 45.87 2.60
N LEU A 3 63.13 46.51 3.63
CA LEU A 3 62.51 45.88 4.79
C LEU A 3 61.26 45.11 4.35
N TYR A 4 61.11 43.88 4.83
CA TYR A 4 59.91 43.07 4.69
C TYR A 4 58.95 43.33 5.86
N GLN A 5 57.71 43.74 5.57
CA GLN A 5 56.61 43.70 6.52
C GLN A 5 55.90 42.34 6.40
N LEU A 6 55.77 41.65 7.54
CA LEU A 6 54.95 40.46 7.72
C LEU A 6 53.52 40.89 8.06
N PHE A 7 52.56 40.58 7.20
CA PHE A 7 51.14 40.63 7.53
C PHE A 7 50.68 39.23 7.95
N ALA A 8 50.26 39.08 9.21
CA ALA A 8 49.55 37.91 9.69
C ALA A 8 48.04 38.12 9.46
N LEU A 9 47.43 37.31 8.59
CA LEU A 9 45.97 37.19 8.51
C LEU A 9 45.51 36.17 9.55
N ALA A 10 44.77 36.62 10.56
CA ALA A 10 44.01 35.76 11.45
C ALA A 10 42.71 35.33 10.74
N ALA A 11 42.59 34.04 10.43
CA ALA A 11 41.34 33.47 9.95
C ALA A 11 40.41 33.23 11.14
N ILE A 12 39.32 34.01 11.23
CA ILE A 12 38.23 33.74 12.16
C ILE A 12 37.40 32.60 11.57
N VAL A 13 37.56 31.39 12.11
CA VAL A 13 36.64 30.28 11.84
C VAL A 13 35.41 30.50 12.71
N SER A 14 34.35 31.06 12.12
CA SER A 14 33.02 31.05 12.72
C SER A 14 32.43 29.65 12.59
N GLN A 15 32.60 28.82 13.62
CA GLN A 15 31.72 27.67 13.82
C GLN A 15 30.31 28.20 14.15
N ALA A 16 29.46 28.30 13.14
CA ALA A 16 28.03 28.37 13.37
C ALA A 16 27.61 27.01 13.96
N SER A 17 27.32 26.95 15.25
CA SER A 17 26.61 25.79 15.80
C SER A 17 25.21 25.81 15.20
N GLU A 18 24.91 24.86 14.32
CA GLU A 18 23.52 24.55 14.00
C GLU A 18 22.85 24.18 15.34
N ALA A 19 21.90 25.01 15.78
CA ALA A 19 21.10 24.70 16.94
C ALA A 19 20.36 23.39 16.66
N SER A 20 20.71 22.32 17.37
CA SER A 20 19.98 21.06 17.32
C SER A 20 18.52 21.33 17.68
N VAL A 21 17.62 21.19 16.70
CA VAL A 21 16.17 21.26 16.90
C VAL A 21 15.80 20.17 17.91
N LYS A 22 15.33 20.59 19.09
CA LYS A 22 14.94 19.66 20.15
C LYS A 22 13.60 19.02 19.78
N THR A 23 13.62 17.71 19.61
CA THR A 23 12.40 16.92 19.48
C THR A 23 11.57 17.00 20.76
N ARG A 24 10.24 17.00 20.66
CA ARG A 24 9.34 17.05 21.81
C ARG A 24 8.10 16.18 21.58
N LEU A 25 7.66 15.46 22.61
CA LEU A 25 6.32 14.88 22.67
C LEU A 25 5.38 15.85 23.40
N ASN A 26 4.21 16.15 22.84
CA ASN A 26 3.26 17.09 23.44
C ASN A 26 2.53 16.54 24.69
N GLY A 27 2.54 15.22 24.87
CA GLY A 27 1.88 14.51 25.97
C GLY A 27 1.04 13.35 25.44
N TRP A 28 0.70 12.39 26.30
CA TRP A 28 -0.26 11.35 25.98
C TRP A 28 -1.65 11.79 26.43
N PHE A 29 -2.61 11.77 25.51
CA PHE A 29 -3.99 12.17 25.75
C PHE A 29 -4.92 11.00 25.43
N LYS A 30 -5.92 10.75 26.28
CA LYS A 30 -6.94 9.74 25.98
C LYS A 30 -7.62 10.06 24.64
N CYS A 31 -7.70 9.09 23.76
CA CYS A 31 -8.41 9.17 22.49
C CYS A 31 -9.25 7.90 22.27
N THR A 32 -10.02 7.86 21.20
CA THR A 32 -10.79 6.68 20.80
C THR A 32 -9.87 5.62 20.20
N ASP A 33 -10.23 4.36 20.41
CA ASP A 33 -9.57 3.22 19.79
C ASP A 33 -9.75 3.25 18.27
N PHE A 34 -11.00 3.43 17.81
CA PHE A 34 -11.32 3.75 16.41
C PHE A 34 -11.43 5.26 16.16
N THR A 35 -10.79 5.74 15.11
CA THR A 35 -10.83 7.15 14.70
C THR A 35 -12.10 7.46 13.92
N PHE A 36 -12.50 6.56 13.02
CA PHE A 36 -13.70 6.69 12.21
C PHE A 36 -14.75 5.64 12.58
N SER A 37 -16.03 6.02 12.46
CA SER A 37 -17.15 5.17 12.91
C SER A 37 -17.56 4.10 11.91
N ASP A 38 -17.14 4.21 10.65
CA ASP A 38 -17.32 3.20 9.60
C ASP A 38 -16.25 2.09 9.67
N GLU A 39 -15.15 2.31 10.38
CA GLU A 39 -14.12 1.30 10.65
C GLU A 39 -14.44 0.45 11.88
N GLY A 40 -15.29 0.95 12.78
CA GLY A 40 -15.66 0.23 13.99
C GLY A 40 -16.36 1.10 15.02
N SER A 41 -16.94 0.43 16.02
CA SER A 41 -17.43 1.07 17.24
C SER A 41 -16.41 0.88 18.35
N SER A 42 -16.35 1.83 19.30
CA SER A 42 -15.40 1.74 20.40
C SER A 42 -15.59 0.43 21.19
N THR A 43 -14.51 -0.31 21.34
CA THR A 43 -14.42 -1.55 22.11
C THR A 43 -14.21 -1.28 23.61
N GLY A 44 -13.99 -0.02 23.98
CA GLY A 44 -13.62 0.38 25.33
C GLY A 44 -12.13 0.21 25.64
N GLN A 45 -11.31 -0.19 24.65
CA GLN A 45 -9.86 -0.31 24.80
C GLN A 45 -9.23 1.05 25.16
N TYR A 46 -8.45 1.07 26.26
CA TYR A 46 -7.74 2.28 26.67
C TYR A 46 -6.67 2.64 25.64
N THR A 47 -6.82 3.82 25.05
CA THR A 47 -6.02 4.30 23.93
C THR A 47 -5.57 5.74 24.21
N GLU A 48 -4.33 6.03 23.86
CA GLU A 48 -3.74 7.36 23.99
C GLU A 48 -3.14 7.82 22.67
N CYS A 49 -3.23 9.12 22.40
CA CYS A 49 -2.71 9.76 21.22
C CYS A 49 -1.77 10.91 21.61
N ALA A 50 -0.80 11.19 20.76
CA ALA A 50 0.19 12.23 20.95
C ALA A 50 0.66 12.81 19.60
N THR A 51 1.31 13.96 19.69
CA THR A 51 2.03 14.58 18.58
C THR A 51 3.51 14.67 18.94
N PHE A 52 4.33 14.07 18.10
CA PHE A 52 5.78 14.11 18.14
C PHE A 52 6.27 15.20 17.20
N SER A 53 6.83 16.27 17.78
CA SER A 53 7.49 17.33 17.02
C SER A 53 8.90 16.87 16.65
N ALA A 54 9.09 16.61 15.36
CA ALA A 54 10.33 16.15 14.74
C ALA A 54 10.99 17.28 13.93
N PRO A 55 12.30 17.20 13.61
CA PRO A 55 12.91 18.11 12.66
C PRO A 55 12.30 17.93 11.26
N LEU A 56 12.09 19.04 10.53
CA LEU A 56 11.69 18.98 9.12
C LEU A 56 12.75 18.21 8.32
N CYS A 57 14.03 18.54 8.52
CA CYS A 57 15.17 17.85 7.93
C CYS A 57 16.08 17.25 9.00
N TYR A 58 16.31 15.95 8.92
CA TYR A 58 17.32 15.28 9.74
C TYR A 58 18.74 15.47 9.16
N PRO A 59 19.77 15.52 10.03
CA PRO A 59 21.17 15.57 9.58
C PRO A 59 21.50 14.42 8.64
N GLY A 60 22.13 14.74 7.50
CA GLY A 60 22.51 13.77 6.48
C GLY A 60 21.42 13.42 5.47
N ILE A 61 20.17 13.86 5.68
CA ILE A 61 19.07 13.66 4.73
C ILE A 61 18.84 14.92 3.89
N CYS A 62 18.54 16.04 4.56
CA CYS A 62 18.35 17.35 3.90
C CYS A 62 18.75 18.50 4.83
N LYS A 63 18.62 19.75 4.35
CA LYS A 63 18.85 20.96 5.14
C LYS A 63 17.59 21.81 5.17
N THR A 64 17.11 22.16 6.37
CA THR A 64 15.97 23.07 6.53
C THR A 64 16.33 24.44 5.95
N PRO A 65 15.59 24.93 4.93
CA PRO A 65 15.76 26.30 4.45
C PRO A 65 15.43 27.32 5.55
N LYS A 66 16.08 28.50 5.52
CA LYS A 66 15.85 29.55 6.53
C LYS A 66 14.40 30.07 6.59
N PHE A 67 13.66 29.92 5.50
CA PHE A 67 12.27 30.37 5.37
C PHE A 67 11.26 29.32 5.84
N ALA A 68 11.66 28.05 5.94
CA ALA A 68 10.77 26.95 6.26
C ALA A 68 10.64 26.79 7.78
N ASP A 69 9.52 26.21 8.22
CA ASP A 69 9.39 25.75 9.60
C ASP A 69 10.48 24.68 9.89
N PRO A 70 11.29 24.83 10.95
CA PRO A 70 12.32 23.85 11.29
C PRO A 70 11.78 22.51 11.78
N THR A 71 10.48 22.43 12.09
CA THR A 71 9.83 21.26 12.67
C THR A 71 8.64 20.78 11.85
N ILE A 72 8.28 19.52 12.10
CA ILE A 72 7.10 18.88 11.56
C ILE A 72 6.43 18.08 12.66
N ASP A 73 5.10 18.10 12.69
CA ASP A 73 4.31 17.34 13.64
C ASP A 73 4.00 15.95 13.09
N VAL A 74 4.27 14.92 13.89
CA VAL A 74 4.04 13.51 13.56
C VAL A 74 3.07 12.93 14.57
N PHE A 75 1.92 12.45 14.12
CA PHE A 75 0.91 11.84 14.97
C PHE A 75 1.31 10.42 15.38
N VAL A 76 1.08 10.08 16.66
CA VAL A 76 1.32 8.75 17.22
C VAL A 76 0.14 8.34 18.07
N LYS A 77 -0.32 7.09 17.91
CA LYS A 77 -1.34 6.45 18.74
C LYS A 77 -0.72 5.25 19.46
N ARG A 78 -1.14 5.00 20.70
CA ARG A 78 -0.78 3.80 21.46
C ARG A 78 -1.94 3.19 22.22
N MET A 79 -1.90 1.87 22.38
CA MET A 79 -2.73 1.10 23.30
C MET A 79 -1.78 0.47 24.34
N PRO A 80 -1.67 1.04 25.55
CA PRO A 80 -0.83 0.47 26.60
C PRO A 80 -1.29 -0.93 27.01
N ALA A 81 -0.37 -1.76 27.49
CA ALA A 81 -0.68 -3.07 28.02
C ALA A 81 -1.77 -2.97 29.12
N THR A 82 -2.83 -3.76 28.97
CA THR A 82 -3.94 -3.83 29.93
C THR A 82 -3.73 -4.90 31.00
N ASN A 83 -2.84 -5.87 30.72
CA ASN A 83 -2.46 -6.93 31.62
C ASN A 83 -0.94 -6.91 31.84
N GLY A 84 -0.50 -6.45 33.01
CA GLY A 84 0.91 -6.24 33.34
C GLY A 84 1.28 -4.76 33.45
N ASP A 85 2.58 -4.47 33.41
CA ASP A 85 3.12 -3.11 33.53
C ASP A 85 3.56 -2.56 32.16
N PRO A 86 2.90 -1.52 31.62
CA PRO A 86 3.30 -0.85 30.38
C PRO A 86 4.77 -0.41 30.32
N GLU A 87 5.42 -0.14 31.46
CA GLU A 87 6.83 0.28 31.50
C GLU A 87 7.80 -0.88 31.23
N THR A 88 7.33 -2.13 31.28
CA THR A 88 8.15 -3.33 31.05
C THR A 88 7.62 -4.23 29.94
N ALA A 89 6.39 -4.00 29.48
CA ALA A 89 5.74 -4.73 28.41
C ALA A 89 6.47 -4.55 27.06
N THR A 90 6.47 -5.62 26.24
CA THR A 90 6.97 -5.59 24.87
C THR A 90 6.18 -4.57 24.05
N ASN A 91 6.84 -3.84 23.15
CA ASN A 91 6.18 -2.91 22.24
C ASN A 91 5.99 -3.55 20.86
N VAL A 92 4.85 -3.32 20.23
CA VAL A 92 4.59 -3.70 18.84
C VAL A 92 4.14 -2.46 18.07
N TRP A 93 4.89 -2.10 17.03
CA TRP A 93 4.56 -0.99 16.13
C TRP A 93 3.88 -1.51 14.88
N PHE A 94 2.83 -0.84 14.44
CA PHE A 94 2.09 -1.14 13.22
C PHE A 94 2.24 0.01 12.24
N LEU A 95 2.74 -0.31 11.04
CA LEU A 95 3.01 0.65 9.98
C LEU A 95 2.14 0.30 8.77
N GLU A 96 1.20 1.20 8.47
CA GLU A 96 0.25 1.02 7.36
C GLU A 96 0.93 1.01 5.98
N GLY A 97 0.34 0.24 5.09
CA GLY A 97 0.58 0.26 3.67
C GLY A 97 0.11 1.53 2.98
N GLY A 98 -0.24 1.41 1.70
CA GLY A 98 -0.55 2.55 0.86
C GLY A 98 0.72 3.11 0.23
N PRO A 99 1.24 4.29 0.62
CA PRO A 99 1.14 4.97 1.92
C PRO A 99 -0.26 5.53 2.25
N SER A 100 -0.80 5.19 3.42
CA SER A 100 -2.09 5.63 3.95
C SER A 100 -2.00 5.92 5.46
N SER A 101 -3.10 6.38 6.07
CA SER A 101 -3.19 6.68 7.49
C SER A 101 -3.20 5.41 8.35
N SER A 102 -2.66 5.55 9.56
CA SER A 102 -2.63 4.49 10.57
C SER A 102 -4.00 4.05 11.11
N THR A 103 -5.08 4.72 10.72
CA THR A 103 -6.47 4.34 11.01
C THR A 103 -6.79 2.92 10.56
N ASN A 104 -6.33 2.52 9.38
CA ASN A 104 -6.49 1.16 8.85
C ASN A 104 -5.81 0.06 9.71
N MET A 105 -4.89 0.44 10.59
CA MET A 105 -4.23 -0.48 11.53
C MET A 105 -4.99 -0.64 12.86
N GLU A 106 -5.99 0.19 13.15
CA GLU A 106 -6.64 0.22 14.47
C GLU A 106 -7.40 -1.08 14.79
N LEU A 107 -8.10 -1.65 13.81
CA LEU A 107 -8.73 -2.97 13.93
C LEU A 107 -7.69 -4.07 14.19
N VAL A 108 -6.60 -4.04 13.43
CA VAL A 108 -5.51 -5.03 13.51
C VAL A 108 -4.81 -4.94 14.86
N MET A 109 -4.59 -3.73 15.38
CA MET A 109 -4.05 -3.51 16.72
C MET A 109 -4.95 -4.15 17.78
N ILE A 110 -6.27 -3.97 17.72
CA ILE A 110 -7.20 -4.55 18.68
C ILE A 110 -7.18 -6.09 18.63
N ASP A 111 -7.20 -6.69 17.43
CA ASP A 111 -7.13 -8.15 17.29
C ASP A 111 -5.80 -8.68 17.86
N VAL A 112 -4.66 -8.11 17.49
CA VAL A 112 -3.35 -8.53 18.01
C VAL A 112 -3.23 -8.32 19.51
N LEU A 113 -3.77 -7.24 20.08
CA LEU A 113 -3.81 -7.03 21.53
C LEU A 113 -4.60 -8.14 22.23
N THR A 114 -5.70 -8.56 21.63
CA THR A 114 -6.54 -9.66 22.10
C THR A 114 -5.77 -10.98 22.05
N GLN A 115 -5.10 -11.29 20.93
CA GLN A 115 -4.25 -12.49 20.80
C GLN A 115 -3.06 -12.49 21.79
N LEU A 116 -2.58 -11.30 22.18
CA LEU A 116 -1.54 -11.11 23.19
C LEU A 116 -2.08 -11.09 24.63
N ASN A 117 -3.38 -11.33 24.85
CA ASN A 117 -4.01 -11.23 26.18
C ASN A 117 -3.71 -9.90 26.91
N GLY A 118 -3.58 -8.80 26.16
CA GLY A 118 -3.33 -7.47 26.71
C GLY A 118 -1.92 -7.24 27.26
N THR A 119 -0.94 -8.10 27.01
CA THR A 119 0.38 -8.04 27.66
C THR A 119 1.43 -7.18 26.94
N ALA A 120 1.05 -6.48 25.88
CA ALA A 120 1.95 -5.67 25.06
C ALA A 120 1.43 -4.23 24.91
N ASN A 121 2.35 -3.29 24.71
CA ASN A 121 2.01 -1.96 24.25
C ASN A 121 1.95 -1.97 22.73
N LEU A 122 0.85 -1.54 22.15
CA LEU A 122 0.75 -1.37 20.70
C LEU A 122 0.88 0.09 20.32
N TYR A 123 1.53 0.36 19.19
CA TYR A 123 1.78 1.70 18.68
C TYR A 123 1.50 1.76 17.19
N THR A 124 1.06 2.91 16.70
CA THR A 124 1.05 3.25 15.29
C THR A 124 1.30 4.74 15.10
N MET A 125 1.55 5.16 13.86
CA MET A 125 1.83 6.55 13.52
C MET A 125 1.33 6.89 12.12
N ASP A 126 0.92 8.13 11.93
CA ASP A 126 0.75 8.68 10.59
C ASP A 126 2.10 9.17 10.11
N TYR A 127 2.52 8.78 8.90
CA TYR A 127 3.78 9.25 8.35
C TYR A 127 3.76 10.76 8.16
N ARG A 128 4.94 11.40 8.20
CA ARG A 128 5.04 12.80 7.79
C ARG A 128 4.44 12.98 6.40
N GLY A 129 3.54 13.95 6.24
CA GLY A 129 2.86 14.24 4.99
C GLY A 129 1.49 13.60 4.79
N LEU A 130 0.98 12.79 5.71
CA LEU A 130 -0.36 12.20 5.60
C LEU A 130 -1.13 12.20 6.93
N GLY A 131 -2.44 11.95 6.85
CA GLY A 131 -3.33 11.82 8.00
C GLY A 131 -3.28 12.99 8.97
N ARG A 132 -3.09 12.68 10.25
CA ARG A 132 -3.08 13.63 11.37
C ARG A 132 -1.69 14.23 11.63
N SER A 133 -0.66 13.76 10.94
CA SER A 133 0.65 14.42 10.89
C SER A 133 0.55 15.71 10.08
N THR A 134 1.62 16.51 10.02
CA THR A 134 1.67 17.65 9.10
C THR A 134 1.47 17.13 7.67
N TYR A 135 0.29 17.40 7.14
CA TYR A 135 -0.18 16.89 5.87
C TYR A 135 0.55 17.57 4.71
N LEU A 136 0.96 16.80 3.70
CA LEU A 136 1.64 17.31 2.51
C LEU A 136 0.59 17.67 1.46
N ASP A 137 0.37 18.96 1.30
CA ASP A 137 -0.61 19.54 0.38
C ASP A 137 -0.05 20.73 -0.42
N CYS A 138 -0.80 21.09 -1.46
CA CYS A 138 -0.65 22.30 -2.24
C CYS A 138 -1.93 23.13 -2.11
N ILE A 139 -2.08 23.79 -0.95
CA ILE A 139 -3.29 24.54 -0.57
C ILE A 139 -3.52 25.71 -1.53
N ALA A 140 -2.47 26.47 -1.83
CA ALA A 140 -2.57 27.65 -2.67
C ALA A 140 -2.80 27.30 -4.15
N ALA A 141 -2.17 26.22 -4.63
CA ALA A 141 -2.42 25.68 -5.96
C ALA A 141 -3.77 24.96 -6.08
N GLN A 142 -4.46 24.72 -4.95
CA GLN A 142 -5.71 23.97 -4.87
C GLN A 142 -5.66 22.60 -5.55
N SER A 143 -4.48 21.96 -5.55
CA SER A 143 -4.29 20.67 -6.21
C SER A 143 -5.05 19.59 -5.45
N THR A 144 -5.60 18.59 -6.16
CA THR A 144 -6.34 17.45 -5.58
C THR A 144 -7.59 17.85 -4.78
N THR A 145 -8.12 19.06 -5.00
CA THR A 145 -9.38 19.47 -4.37
C THR A 145 -10.56 18.89 -5.13
N THR A 146 -11.76 18.84 -4.54
CA THR A 146 -12.95 18.33 -5.25
C THR A 146 -13.32 19.12 -6.51
N GLY A 147 -12.77 20.34 -6.69
CA GLY A 147 -12.91 21.14 -7.90
C GLY A 147 -11.79 20.96 -8.93
N SER A 148 -10.75 20.16 -8.62
CA SER A 148 -9.65 19.85 -9.52
C SER A 148 -10.10 18.98 -10.70
N PRO A 149 -9.37 18.95 -11.83
CA PRO A 149 -9.75 18.19 -13.03
C PRO A 149 -10.03 16.70 -12.77
N TYR A 150 -9.27 16.07 -11.87
CA TYR A 150 -9.46 14.67 -11.46
C TYR A 150 -9.92 14.53 -9.99
N GLY A 151 -10.52 15.59 -9.43
CA GLY A 151 -10.97 15.60 -8.05
C GLY A 151 -9.80 15.38 -7.08
N LYS A 152 -9.88 14.33 -6.27
CA LYS A 152 -8.80 13.99 -5.30
C LYS A 152 -7.59 13.31 -5.93
N GLU A 153 -7.68 12.87 -7.19
CA GLU A 153 -6.56 12.35 -7.95
C GLU A 153 -5.73 13.50 -8.55
N PHE A 154 -4.43 13.26 -8.73
CA PHE A 154 -3.50 14.29 -9.16
C PHE A 154 -3.41 14.35 -10.69
N ALA A 155 -3.76 15.48 -11.30
CA ALA A 155 -3.58 15.69 -12.73
C ALA A 155 -2.16 16.22 -13.06
N SER A 156 -1.58 15.81 -14.19
CA SER A 156 -0.28 16.29 -14.65
C SER A 156 -0.24 17.82 -14.82
N SER A 157 -1.38 18.43 -15.17
CA SER A 157 -1.55 19.87 -15.31
C SER A 157 -1.46 20.66 -14.00
N GLU A 158 -1.69 20.01 -12.85
CA GLU A 158 -1.61 20.66 -11.52
C GLU A 158 -0.17 20.70 -10.98
N VAL A 159 0.73 19.90 -11.57
CA VAL A 159 2.11 19.72 -11.08
C VAL A 159 2.92 21.01 -11.05
N PRO A 160 2.91 21.89 -12.08
CA PRO A 160 3.76 23.08 -12.08
C PRO A 160 3.54 24.02 -10.89
N ASP A 161 2.27 24.32 -10.57
CA ASP A 161 1.92 25.25 -9.49
C ASP A 161 2.13 24.60 -8.12
N CYS A 162 1.78 23.32 -7.97
CA CYS A 162 2.06 22.56 -6.75
C CYS A 162 3.56 22.44 -6.48
N ALA A 163 4.38 22.16 -7.51
CA ALA A 163 5.83 22.12 -7.40
C ALA A 163 6.40 23.46 -6.91
N GLN A 164 5.87 24.57 -7.41
CA GLN A 164 6.29 25.91 -7.00
C GLN A 164 5.91 26.19 -5.54
N GLU A 165 4.72 25.79 -5.10
CA GLU A 165 4.28 25.91 -3.70
C GLU A 165 5.17 25.09 -2.76
N LEU A 166 5.40 23.82 -3.08
CA LEU A 166 6.24 22.93 -2.27
C LEU A 166 7.68 23.42 -2.16
N GLU A 167 8.27 23.92 -3.25
CA GLU A 167 9.60 24.52 -3.23
C GLU A 167 9.67 25.74 -2.29
N ASN A 168 8.62 26.57 -2.28
CA ASN A 168 8.54 27.75 -1.42
C ASN A 168 8.21 27.44 0.04
N LYS A 169 7.57 26.29 0.32
CA LYS A 169 7.15 25.87 1.66
C LYS A 169 8.21 25.03 2.36
N TYR A 170 8.80 24.06 1.67
CA TYR A 170 9.69 23.05 2.26
C TYR A 170 11.10 23.03 1.66
N GLY A 171 11.26 23.49 0.41
CA GLY A 171 12.52 23.41 -0.31
C GLY A 171 12.85 22.00 -0.78
N ASP A 172 13.58 21.22 0.01
CA ASP A 172 13.99 19.86 -0.35
C ASP A 172 12.98 18.82 0.14
N LEU A 173 12.32 18.15 -0.80
CA LEU A 173 11.30 17.13 -0.51
C LEU A 173 11.85 15.83 0.06
N ALA A 174 13.19 15.67 0.19
CA ALA A 174 13.77 14.62 1.02
C ALA A 174 13.30 14.73 2.49
N ALA A 175 12.79 15.90 2.91
CA ALA A 175 12.05 16.07 4.15
C ALA A 175 10.88 15.09 4.28
N PHE A 176 10.24 14.64 3.19
CA PHE A 176 9.14 13.67 3.21
C PHE A 176 9.55 12.28 2.71
N SER A 177 10.86 11.97 2.68
CA SER A 177 11.37 10.67 2.23
C SER A 177 11.09 9.53 3.21
N VAL A 178 11.18 8.28 2.73
CA VAL A 178 11.11 7.07 3.58
C VAL A 178 12.13 7.15 4.72
N THR A 179 13.34 7.64 4.45
CA THR A 179 14.40 7.78 5.45
C THR A 179 14.06 8.82 6.51
N SER A 180 13.43 9.93 6.12
CA SER A 180 12.97 10.95 7.08
C SER A 180 11.91 10.38 8.02
N SER A 181 10.90 9.70 7.48
CA SER A 181 9.91 8.97 8.30
C SER A 181 10.58 7.91 9.19
N ALA A 182 11.64 7.24 8.72
CA ALA A 182 12.25 6.11 9.45
C ALA A 182 13.06 6.63 10.62
N THR A 183 13.64 7.81 10.41
CA THR A 183 14.37 8.54 11.43
C THR A 183 13.39 9.11 12.47
N ASP A 184 12.16 9.49 12.10
CA ASP A 184 11.11 9.83 13.09
C ASP A 184 10.85 8.65 14.02
N LEU A 185 10.54 7.48 13.45
CA LEU A 185 10.22 6.28 14.22
C LEU A 185 11.40 5.82 15.08
N ALA A 186 12.62 5.77 14.51
CA ALA A 186 13.83 5.43 15.27
C ALA A 186 14.08 6.40 16.43
N THR A 187 13.87 7.71 16.20
CA THR A 187 14.02 8.73 17.23
C THR A 187 12.95 8.57 18.31
N PHE A 188 11.71 8.29 17.92
CA PHE A 188 10.60 8.09 18.84
C PHE A 188 10.82 6.88 19.74
N ILE A 189 11.16 5.72 19.15
CA ILE A 189 11.49 4.48 19.89
C ILE A 189 12.64 4.73 20.86
N ALA A 190 13.69 5.43 20.43
CA ALA A 190 14.84 5.71 21.30
C ALA A 190 14.45 6.55 22.53
N LYS A 191 13.59 7.56 22.35
CA LYS A 191 13.33 8.60 23.37
C LYS A 191 12.06 8.42 24.20
N TYR A 192 10.99 7.87 23.62
CA TYR A 192 9.63 7.94 24.19
C TYR A 192 8.95 6.58 24.38
N THR A 193 9.58 5.48 23.96
CA THR A 193 9.13 4.14 24.37
C THR A 193 9.94 3.66 25.57
N ASN A 194 9.41 2.66 26.27
CA ASN A 194 10.10 1.99 27.37
C ASN A 194 11.41 1.30 26.88
N ASN A 195 12.11 0.61 27.78
CA ASN A 195 13.36 -0.11 27.48
C ASN A 195 13.14 -1.60 27.19
N ALA A 196 11.90 -2.04 26.92
CA ALA A 196 11.59 -3.41 26.56
C ALA A 196 11.90 -3.70 25.08
N SER A 197 11.74 -4.96 24.70
CA SER A 197 11.80 -5.40 23.30
C SER A 197 10.76 -4.68 22.45
N THR A 198 11.16 -4.26 21.25
CA THR A 198 10.26 -3.64 20.28
C THR A 198 10.20 -4.49 19.01
N ILE A 199 8.99 -4.82 18.59
CA ILE A 199 8.69 -5.43 17.30
C ILE A 199 8.12 -4.35 16.39
N VAL A 200 8.56 -4.31 15.14
CA VAL A 200 8.00 -3.40 14.13
C VAL A 200 7.41 -4.21 12.99
N TYR A 201 6.09 -4.12 12.87
CA TYR A 201 5.30 -4.71 11.81
C TYR A 201 4.98 -3.66 10.74
N GLY A 202 5.14 -4.03 9.47
CA GLY A 202 4.74 -3.22 8.34
C GLY A 202 3.94 -4.03 7.33
N SER A 203 2.85 -3.45 6.84
CA SER A 203 2.02 -4.02 5.76
C SER A 203 2.31 -3.29 4.45
N SER A 204 2.37 -3.99 3.31
CA SER A 204 2.46 -3.36 1.99
C SER A 204 3.65 -2.39 1.87
N TYR A 205 3.46 -1.14 1.41
CA TYR A 205 4.45 -0.06 1.48
C TYR A 205 5.15 0.08 2.85
N GLY A 206 4.45 -0.20 3.96
CA GLY A 206 5.02 -0.25 5.31
C GLY A 206 6.20 -1.22 5.43
N THR A 207 6.31 -2.23 4.56
CA THR A 207 7.46 -3.15 4.50
C THR A 207 8.75 -2.47 3.99
N LEU A 208 8.66 -1.58 2.98
CA LEU A 208 9.77 -0.72 2.56
C LEU A 208 10.19 0.20 3.71
N PHE A 209 9.20 0.66 4.48
CA PHE A 209 9.45 1.51 5.62
C PHE A 209 10.19 0.78 6.76
N VAL A 210 9.75 -0.45 7.08
CA VAL A 210 10.40 -1.37 8.01
C VAL A 210 11.83 -1.69 7.57
N GLU A 211 12.05 -1.98 6.29
CA GLU A 211 13.40 -2.22 5.75
C GLU A 211 14.28 -0.98 5.92
N ARG A 212 13.75 0.22 5.65
CA ARG A 212 14.49 1.48 5.87
C ARG A 212 14.87 1.65 7.34
N LEU A 213 13.97 1.32 8.28
CA LEU A 213 14.26 1.34 9.71
C LEU A 213 15.34 0.31 10.09
N MET A 214 15.38 -0.84 9.42
CA MET A 214 16.40 -1.87 9.62
C MET A 214 17.81 -1.33 9.31
N HIS A 215 17.96 -0.57 8.22
CA HIS A 215 19.22 0.11 7.90
C HIS A 215 19.68 1.09 8.99
N LEU A 216 18.75 1.72 9.72
CA LEU A 216 19.06 2.64 10.82
C LEU A 216 19.46 1.91 12.12
N ASN A 217 19.23 0.58 12.21
CA ASN A 217 19.59 -0.28 13.33
C ASN A 217 19.26 0.33 14.73
N PRO A 218 17.99 0.69 14.99
CA PRO A 218 17.57 1.14 16.31
C PRO A 218 17.75 0.01 17.34
N LYS A 219 18.52 0.29 18.40
CA LYS A 219 18.97 -0.74 19.36
C LYS A 219 17.86 -1.44 20.14
N LYS A 220 16.69 -0.82 20.29
CA LYS A 220 15.53 -1.40 20.99
C LYS A 220 14.69 -2.33 20.12
N VAL A 221 14.86 -2.29 18.79
CA VAL A 221 14.10 -3.16 17.89
C VAL A 221 14.75 -4.54 17.86
N THR A 222 13.98 -5.55 18.25
CA THR A 222 14.42 -6.96 18.33
C THR A 222 13.68 -7.86 17.35
N GLY A 223 12.72 -7.33 16.60
CA GLY A 223 12.05 -8.08 15.55
C GLY A 223 11.42 -7.17 14.52
N TYR A 224 11.54 -7.56 13.26
CA TYR A 224 10.86 -6.94 12.13
C TYR A 224 9.88 -7.95 11.54
N ALA A 225 8.64 -7.53 11.29
CA ALA A 225 7.62 -8.35 10.62
C ALA A 225 7.14 -7.61 9.37
N LEU A 226 7.21 -8.27 8.21
CA LEU A 226 6.86 -7.67 6.92
C LEU A 226 5.75 -8.50 6.28
N ASP A 227 4.56 -7.93 6.08
CA ASP A 227 3.39 -8.60 5.49
C ASP A 227 3.00 -7.94 4.17
N GLY A 228 2.87 -8.73 3.10
CA GLY A 228 2.66 -8.19 1.76
C GLY A 228 3.86 -7.35 1.31
N VAL A 229 4.95 -8.01 0.95
CA VAL A 229 6.27 -7.38 0.81
C VAL A 229 6.36 -6.50 -0.46
N ALA A 230 6.42 -5.18 -0.27
CA ALA A 230 6.55 -4.15 -1.31
C ALA A 230 8.00 -3.67 -1.50
N THR A 231 8.98 -4.48 -1.10
CA THR A 231 10.40 -4.16 -1.28
C THR A 231 11.22 -5.42 -1.56
N ALA A 232 12.28 -5.28 -2.34
CA ALA A 232 13.26 -6.32 -2.60
C ALA A 232 14.64 -5.67 -2.77
N SER A 233 15.01 -4.77 -1.85
CA SER A 233 16.25 -4.01 -1.97
C SER A 233 17.46 -4.95 -2.02
N GLY A 234 18.39 -4.64 -2.92
CA GLY A 234 19.56 -5.47 -3.20
C GLY A 234 19.30 -6.59 -4.23
N ALA A 235 18.04 -6.82 -4.63
CA ALA A 235 17.73 -7.75 -5.72
C ALA A 235 18.10 -7.16 -7.09
N SER A 236 18.15 -8.03 -8.10
CA SER A 236 18.28 -7.60 -9.50
C SER A 236 17.05 -6.82 -9.95
N ALA A 237 17.21 -5.95 -10.96
CA ALA A 237 16.15 -5.02 -11.39
C ALA A 237 14.88 -5.72 -11.91
N ASP A 238 14.98 -6.96 -12.39
CA ASP A 238 13.83 -7.78 -12.77
C ASP A 238 13.00 -8.20 -11.56
N LYS A 239 13.63 -8.44 -10.41
CA LYS A 239 13.02 -8.83 -9.13
C LYS A 239 12.73 -7.67 -8.17
N PHE A 240 13.13 -6.45 -8.52
CA PHE A 240 12.80 -5.27 -7.72
C PHE A 240 11.31 -4.91 -7.88
N PHE A 241 10.67 -4.54 -6.77
CA PHE A 241 9.28 -4.06 -6.76
C PHE A 241 9.19 -2.67 -7.42
N TYR A 242 8.56 -2.61 -8.60
CA TYR A 242 8.29 -1.35 -9.28
C TYR A 242 6.79 -1.18 -9.48
N MET A 243 6.26 -0.02 -9.10
CA MET A 243 4.85 0.34 -9.32
C MET A 243 4.46 0.30 -10.80
N SER A 244 5.39 0.61 -11.71
CA SER A 244 5.20 0.51 -13.16
C SER A 244 5.04 -0.93 -13.68
N LYS A 245 5.29 -1.96 -12.85
CA LYS A 245 5.11 -3.37 -13.19
C LYS A 245 3.80 -3.99 -12.69
N ARG A 246 2.95 -3.26 -11.95
CA ARG A 246 1.74 -3.86 -11.35
C ARG A 246 0.79 -4.52 -12.36
N ASP A 247 0.74 -4.06 -13.61
CA ASP A 247 -0.05 -4.74 -14.66
C ASP A 247 0.47 -6.17 -14.94
N ILE A 248 1.79 -6.39 -14.84
CA ILE A 248 2.40 -7.72 -14.92
C ILE A 248 2.02 -8.54 -13.68
N ASP A 249 2.16 -7.96 -12.50
CA ASP A 249 1.92 -8.66 -11.22
C ASP A 249 0.46 -9.11 -11.10
N PHE A 250 -0.48 -8.23 -11.45
CA PHE A 250 -1.90 -8.55 -11.52
C PHE A 250 -2.19 -9.60 -12.60
N GLY A 251 -1.49 -9.56 -13.74
CA GLY A 251 -1.61 -10.60 -14.77
C GLY A 251 -1.19 -11.98 -14.25
N ILE A 252 -0.06 -12.06 -13.56
CA ILE A 252 0.46 -13.31 -12.98
C ILE A 252 -0.50 -13.87 -11.94
N VAL A 253 -0.96 -13.04 -11.00
CA VAL A 253 -1.88 -13.49 -9.94
C VAL A 253 -3.27 -13.75 -10.50
N GLY A 254 -3.73 -12.96 -11.47
CA GLY A 254 -4.98 -13.19 -12.19
C GLY A 254 -5.00 -14.55 -12.87
N ASP A 255 -3.93 -14.93 -13.58
CA ASP A 255 -3.82 -16.25 -14.20
C ASP A 255 -3.88 -17.38 -13.16
N ARG A 256 -3.20 -17.23 -12.01
CA ARG A 256 -3.27 -18.19 -10.90
C ARG A 256 -4.68 -18.30 -10.32
N PHE A 257 -5.33 -17.16 -10.08
CA PHE A 257 -6.68 -17.11 -9.53
C PHE A 257 -7.69 -17.78 -10.47
N LEU A 258 -7.64 -17.48 -11.77
CA LEU A 258 -8.56 -18.06 -12.75
C LEU A 258 -8.38 -19.58 -12.89
N ALA A 259 -7.17 -20.11 -12.65
CA ALA A 259 -6.90 -21.54 -12.63
C ALA A 259 -7.51 -22.26 -11.41
N LEU A 260 -7.75 -21.57 -10.29
CA LEU A 260 -8.39 -22.18 -9.10
C LEU A 260 -9.83 -22.66 -9.36
N CYS A 261 -10.45 -22.22 -10.47
CA CYS A 261 -11.74 -22.75 -10.89
C CYS A 261 -11.73 -24.28 -11.08
N ASP A 262 -10.60 -24.85 -11.50
CA ASP A 262 -10.46 -26.31 -11.71
C ASP A 262 -10.47 -27.09 -10.38
N GLU A 263 -10.17 -26.43 -9.27
CA GLU A 263 -10.19 -27.00 -7.92
C GLU A 263 -11.55 -26.82 -7.22
N ASP A 264 -12.42 -25.95 -7.74
CA ASP A 264 -13.76 -25.68 -7.20
C ASP A 264 -14.83 -26.44 -8.00
N ALA A 265 -15.59 -27.31 -7.33
CA ALA A 265 -16.56 -28.20 -7.98
C ALA A 265 -17.70 -27.44 -8.69
N THR A 266 -18.11 -26.29 -8.14
CA THR A 266 -19.17 -25.48 -8.72
C THR A 266 -18.65 -24.78 -9.98
N CYS A 267 -17.51 -24.12 -9.88
CA CYS A 267 -16.88 -23.41 -10.99
C CYS A 267 -16.50 -24.35 -12.15
N SER A 268 -15.76 -25.43 -11.87
CA SER A 268 -15.34 -26.41 -12.88
C SER A 268 -16.50 -27.12 -13.59
N SER A 269 -17.70 -27.16 -12.97
CA SER A 269 -18.88 -27.72 -13.65
C SER A 269 -19.33 -26.88 -14.86
N HIS A 270 -19.09 -25.56 -14.83
CA HIS A 270 -19.42 -24.60 -15.89
C HIS A 270 -18.27 -24.35 -16.86
N PHE A 271 -17.02 -24.63 -16.47
CA PHE A 271 -15.82 -24.44 -17.27
C PHE A 271 -15.07 -25.76 -17.46
N LYS A 272 -15.22 -26.36 -18.65
CA LYS A 272 -14.56 -27.63 -19.01
C LYS A 272 -13.58 -27.43 -20.15
N GLU A 273 -12.43 -28.11 -20.10
CA GLU A 273 -11.44 -28.15 -21.18
C GLU A 273 -12.10 -28.45 -22.56
N PRO A 274 -11.77 -27.69 -23.63
CA PRO A 274 -10.76 -26.64 -23.72
C PRO A 274 -11.23 -25.22 -23.33
N ASN A 275 -12.42 -25.08 -22.75
CA ASN A 275 -13.05 -23.81 -22.37
C ASN A 275 -12.98 -23.57 -20.85
N THR A 276 -11.78 -23.56 -20.30
CA THR A 276 -11.49 -23.08 -18.94
C THR A 276 -11.80 -21.58 -18.79
N VAL A 277 -11.80 -21.05 -17.57
CA VAL A 277 -12.02 -19.60 -17.35
C VAL A 277 -10.99 -18.74 -18.09
N PRO A 278 -9.66 -18.99 -18.01
CA PRO A 278 -8.69 -18.16 -18.72
C PRO A 278 -8.86 -18.18 -20.23
N THR A 279 -9.14 -19.35 -20.82
CA THR A 279 -9.32 -19.48 -22.28
C THR A 279 -10.63 -18.82 -22.74
N THR A 280 -11.69 -18.93 -21.95
CA THR A 280 -12.97 -18.29 -22.19
C THR A 280 -12.85 -16.77 -22.10
N LEU A 281 -12.20 -16.25 -21.05
CA LEU A 281 -11.97 -14.81 -20.88
C LEU A 281 -11.10 -14.25 -22.01
N ARG A 282 -10.00 -14.92 -22.39
CA ARG A 282 -9.18 -14.48 -23.53
C ARG A 282 -9.98 -14.36 -24.82
N ARG A 283 -10.84 -15.34 -25.10
CA ARG A 283 -11.73 -15.32 -26.28
C ARG A 283 -12.76 -14.19 -26.17
N LEU A 284 -13.36 -14.00 -25.00
CA LEU A 284 -14.33 -12.94 -24.73
C LEU A 284 -13.74 -11.55 -24.96
N LEU A 285 -12.52 -11.28 -24.46
CA LEU A 285 -11.84 -10.00 -24.68
C LEU A 285 -11.61 -9.74 -26.18
N ALA A 286 -11.15 -10.76 -26.92
CA ALA A 286 -10.97 -10.65 -28.37
C ALA A 286 -12.30 -10.47 -29.13
N ASP A 287 -13.38 -11.13 -28.68
CA ASP A 287 -14.73 -10.96 -29.24
C ASP A 287 -15.22 -9.51 -29.01
N PHE A 288 -14.97 -8.93 -27.83
CA PHE A 288 -15.32 -7.54 -27.50
C PHE A 288 -14.50 -6.50 -28.26
N ASP A 289 -13.22 -6.77 -28.54
CA ASP A 289 -12.41 -5.92 -29.43
C ASP A 289 -12.95 -5.92 -30.86
N LYS A 290 -13.45 -7.06 -31.32
CA LYS A 290 -14.00 -7.23 -32.68
C LYS A 290 -15.40 -6.63 -32.83
N ASP A 291 -16.24 -6.77 -31.81
CA ASP A 291 -17.60 -6.22 -31.76
C ASP A 291 -17.90 -5.48 -30.44
N PRO A 292 -17.38 -4.25 -30.28
CA PRO A 292 -17.53 -3.44 -29.06
C PRO A 292 -18.96 -2.92 -28.86
N ASN A 293 -19.87 -3.19 -29.80
CA ASN A 293 -21.28 -2.79 -29.75
C ASN A 293 -22.23 -3.97 -29.55
N SER A 294 -21.72 -5.20 -29.39
CA SER A 294 -22.54 -6.33 -28.97
C SER A 294 -23.31 -6.03 -27.67
N THR A 295 -24.41 -6.75 -27.43
CA THR A 295 -25.32 -6.48 -26.31
C THR A 295 -24.56 -6.42 -24.96
N CYS A 296 -23.74 -7.42 -24.65
CA CYS A 296 -23.00 -7.46 -23.38
C CYS A 296 -21.78 -6.52 -23.36
N ALA A 297 -21.06 -6.34 -24.48
CA ALA A 297 -19.96 -5.38 -24.55
C ALA A 297 -20.46 -3.95 -24.29
N SER A 298 -21.63 -3.60 -24.84
CA SER A 298 -22.24 -2.28 -24.65
C SER A 298 -22.65 -1.99 -23.20
N LEU A 299 -22.88 -3.02 -22.38
CA LEU A 299 -23.17 -2.83 -20.97
C LEU A 299 -21.98 -2.22 -20.22
N LEU A 300 -20.75 -2.61 -20.57
CA LEU A 300 -19.53 -2.14 -19.92
C LEU A 300 -19.30 -0.62 -20.08
N LYS A 301 -19.90 0.01 -21.10
CA LYS A 301 -19.90 1.47 -21.27
C LYS A 301 -20.63 2.21 -20.14
N LYS A 302 -21.45 1.50 -19.35
CA LYS A 302 -22.17 2.04 -18.19
C LYS A 302 -21.32 2.00 -16.91
N LEU A 303 -20.11 1.43 -16.95
CA LEU A 303 -19.19 1.47 -15.80
C LEU A 303 -18.76 2.92 -15.54
N LYS A 304 -18.87 3.36 -14.28
CA LYS A 304 -18.65 4.75 -13.89
C LYS A 304 -17.22 5.24 -14.20
N TYR A 305 -16.21 4.43 -13.85
CA TYR A 305 -14.80 4.81 -13.98
C TYR A 305 -14.11 4.25 -15.23
N TYR A 306 -14.66 3.18 -15.81
CA TYR A 306 -14.01 2.46 -16.91
C TYR A 306 -14.85 2.41 -18.20
N GLY A 307 -16.02 3.06 -18.24
CA GLY A 307 -16.92 3.03 -19.39
C GLY A 307 -16.37 3.74 -20.64
N GLU A 308 -15.34 4.57 -20.49
CA GLU A 308 -14.65 5.24 -21.60
C GLU A 308 -13.61 4.34 -22.30
N PHE A 309 -13.18 3.26 -21.65
CA PHE A 309 -12.28 2.28 -22.26
C PHE A 309 -13.03 1.40 -23.26
N ALA A 310 -12.29 0.78 -24.17
CA ALA A 310 -12.83 -0.32 -24.97
C ALA A 310 -13.43 -1.39 -24.04
N PRO A 311 -14.54 -2.06 -24.39
CA PRO A 311 -15.19 -3.02 -23.50
C PRO A 311 -14.26 -4.13 -22.99
N SER A 312 -13.30 -4.60 -23.80
CA SER A 312 -12.24 -5.51 -23.36
C SER A 312 -11.40 -4.92 -22.21
N GLY A 313 -10.88 -3.71 -22.39
CA GLY A 313 -10.10 -3.01 -21.37
C GLY A 313 -10.91 -2.69 -20.11
N ALA A 314 -12.18 -2.28 -20.27
CA ALA A 314 -13.07 -2.04 -19.14
C ALA A 314 -13.30 -3.32 -18.32
N LEU A 315 -13.47 -4.48 -18.98
CA LEU A 315 -13.62 -5.77 -18.31
C LEU A 315 -12.34 -6.17 -17.57
N THR A 316 -11.17 -6.03 -18.21
CA THR A 316 -9.86 -6.30 -17.61
C THR A 316 -9.62 -5.44 -16.35
N LEU A 317 -10.02 -4.17 -16.37
CA LEU A 317 -9.85 -3.23 -15.26
C LEU A 317 -10.79 -3.53 -14.07
N ILE A 318 -12.08 -3.81 -14.32
CA ILE A 318 -12.98 -4.17 -13.21
C ILE A 318 -12.56 -5.47 -12.54
N PHE A 319 -12.05 -6.45 -13.30
CA PHE A 319 -11.53 -7.67 -12.71
C PHE A 319 -10.27 -7.42 -11.88
N GLY A 320 -9.48 -6.39 -12.22
CA GLY A 320 -8.36 -5.95 -11.39
C GLY A 320 -8.83 -5.44 -10.02
N THR A 321 -9.84 -4.56 -10.01
CA THR A 321 -10.48 -4.08 -8.78
C THR A 321 -11.08 -5.24 -7.96
N MET A 322 -11.75 -6.19 -8.62
CA MET A 322 -12.38 -7.32 -7.95
C MET A 322 -11.35 -8.31 -7.39
N LEU A 323 -10.22 -8.52 -8.07
CA LEU A 323 -9.20 -9.51 -7.68
C LEU A 323 -8.62 -9.25 -6.27
N VAL A 324 -8.51 -7.97 -5.88
CA VAL A 324 -7.94 -7.55 -4.59
C VAL A 324 -8.97 -7.49 -3.46
N ASP A 325 -10.24 -7.79 -3.74
CA ASP A 325 -11.31 -7.88 -2.74
C ASP A 325 -11.68 -9.35 -2.51
N ALA A 326 -11.75 -9.75 -1.24
CA ALA A 326 -11.92 -11.15 -0.86
C ALA A 326 -13.24 -11.76 -1.35
N GLU A 327 -14.31 -10.95 -1.44
CA GLU A 327 -15.64 -11.39 -1.86
C GLU A 327 -15.88 -11.09 -3.35
N LEU A 328 -15.46 -9.93 -3.86
CA LEU A 328 -15.72 -9.58 -5.26
C LEU A 328 -14.95 -10.45 -6.24
N ARG A 329 -13.76 -10.95 -5.90
CA ARG A 329 -13.01 -11.85 -6.79
C ARG A 329 -13.81 -13.13 -7.12
N LYS A 330 -14.66 -13.60 -6.20
CA LYS A 330 -15.51 -14.78 -6.40
C LYS A 330 -16.58 -14.57 -7.48
N LEU A 331 -16.93 -13.32 -7.78
CA LEU A 331 -17.88 -12.96 -8.86
C LEU A 331 -17.24 -13.07 -10.26
N ILE A 332 -15.90 -13.12 -10.37
CA ILE A 332 -15.21 -13.10 -11.67
C ILE A 332 -15.64 -14.27 -12.57
N PRO A 333 -15.59 -15.56 -12.16
CA PRO A 333 -15.99 -16.66 -13.04
C PRO A 333 -17.48 -16.59 -13.48
N PRO A 334 -18.45 -16.32 -12.60
CA PRO A 334 -19.85 -16.10 -13.01
C PRO A 334 -20.03 -14.96 -14.02
N VAL A 335 -19.33 -13.83 -13.84
CA VAL A 335 -19.38 -12.71 -14.81
C VAL A 335 -18.81 -13.15 -16.15
N VAL A 336 -17.67 -13.86 -16.19
CA VAL A 336 -17.08 -14.39 -17.43
C VAL A 336 -18.06 -15.33 -18.14
N TYR A 337 -18.69 -16.25 -17.40
CA TYR A 337 -19.65 -17.20 -17.93
C TYR A 337 -20.84 -16.49 -18.60
N ARG A 338 -21.47 -15.55 -17.89
CA ARG A 338 -22.64 -14.82 -18.38
C ARG A 338 -22.31 -13.86 -19.52
N MET A 339 -21.17 -13.17 -19.45
CA MET A 339 -20.70 -12.32 -20.55
C MET A 339 -20.44 -13.12 -21.82
N LYS A 340 -19.95 -14.36 -21.70
CA LYS A 340 -19.73 -15.23 -22.85
C LYS A 340 -21.03 -15.78 -23.43
N ARG A 341 -21.98 -16.19 -22.59
CA ARG A 341 -23.29 -16.71 -23.03
C ARG A 341 -24.14 -15.61 -23.67
N CYS A 342 -24.18 -14.44 -23.03
CA CYS A 342 -24.83 -13.21 -23.49
C CYS A 342 -26.26 -13.40 -24.03
N GLU A 343 -27.08 -14.23 -23.37
CA GLU A 343 -28.50 -14.34 -23.68
C GLU A 343 -29.29 -13.15 -23.08
N ALA A 344 -30.55 -12.98 -23.47
CA ALA A 344 -31.40 -11.91 -22.93
C ALA A 344 -31.47 -11.94 -21.38
N LYS A 345 -31.52 -13.14 -20.78
CA LYS A 345 -31.49 -13.32 -19.32
C LYS A 345 -30.17 -12.90 -18.68
N ASP A 346 -29.05 -13.00 -19.41
CA ASP A 346 -27.74 -12.56 -18.90
C ASP A 346 -27.63 -11.05 -18.91
N ALA A 347 -28.15 -10.39 -19.95
CA ALA A 347 -28.09 -8.93 -20.06
C ALA A 347 -28.79 -8.23 -18.88
N GLU A 348 -29.88 -8.79 -18.36
CA GLU A 348 -30.57 -8.28 -17.16
C GLU A 348 -29.71 -8.44 -15.90
N VAL A 349 -29.19 -9.65 -15.64
CA VAL A 349 -28.32 -9.95 -14.50
C VAL A 349 -27.02 -9.12 -14.53
N LEU A 350 -26.39 -8.99 -15.70
CA LEU A 350 -25.17 -8.20 -15.88
C LEU A 350 -25.43 -6.69 -15.74
N SER A 351 -26.63 -6.22 -16.09
CA SER A 351 -27.01 -4.83 -15.85
C SER A 351 -27.13 -4.54 -14.35
N GLN A 352 -27.70 -5.46 -13.57
CA GLN A 352 -27.73 -5.36 -12.12
C GLN A 352 -26.32 -5.37 -11.53
N PHE A 353 -25.45 -6.28 -12.01
CA PHE A 353 -24.05 -6.35 -11.58
C PHE A 353 -23.33 -5.02 -11.78
N ILE A 354 -23.47 -4.40 -12.94
CA ILE A 354 -22.84 -3.10 -13.23
C ILE A 354 -23.44 -1.98 -12.38
N ALA A 355 -24.76 -1.97 -12.16
CA ALA A 355 -25.40 -0.97 -11.32
C ALA A 355 -24.88 -1.05 -9.87
N TYR A 356 -24.81 -2.24 -9.30
CA TYR A 356 -24.33 -2.43 -7.94
C TYR A 356 -22.81 -2.21 -7.82
N TYR A 357 -22.02 -2.66 -8.79
CA TYR A 357 -20.59 -2.36 -8.87
C TYR A 357 -20.33 -0.85 -8.91
N ASN A 358 -21.12 -0.08 -9.66
CA ASN A 358 -21.00 1.38 -9.69
C ASN A 358 -21.30 2.01 -8.33
N THR A 359 -22.23 1.47 -7.55
CA THR A 359 -22.50 1.91 -6.17
C THR A 359 -21.31 1.62 -5.27
N TYR A 360 -20.78 0.39 -5.33
CA TYR A 360 -19.58 -0.01 -4.60
C TYR A 360 -18.39 0.90 -4.92
N ALA A 361 -18.07 1.07 -6.21
CA ALA A 361 -16.96 1.90 -6.65
C ALA A 361 -17.13 3.39 -6.32
N SER A 362 -18.37 3.84 -6.08
CA SER A 362 -18.67 5.22 -5.67
C SER A 362 -18.62 5.44 -4.16
N SER A 363 -18.52 4.37 -3.37
CA SER A 363 -18.44 4.48 -1.92
C SER A 363 -17.11 5.12 -1.52
N THR A 364 -17.14 5.98 -0.50
CA THR A 364 -15.96 6.62 0.07
C THR A 364 -15.97 6.38 1.57
N SER A 365 -14.87 5.84 2.10
CA SER A 365 -14.67 5.75 3.55
C SER A 365 -14.46 7.13 4.15
N GLN A 366 -14.66 7.26 5.46
CA GLN A 366 -14.28 8.47 6.19
C GLN A 366 -12.75 8.67 6.18
N ASP A 367 -11.97 7.59 6.12
CA ASP A 367 -10.51 7.62 6.04
C ASP A 367 -9.96 8.26 4.76
N ALA A 368 -10.77 8.35 3.70
CA ALA A 368 -10.42 9.10 2.49
C ALA A 368 -10.17 10.61 2.75
N ALA A 369 -10.43 11.10 3.97
CA ALA A 369 -10.03 12.44 4.41
C ALA A 369 -8.56 12.53 4.83
N PHE A 370 -7.92 11.40 5.14
CA PHE A 370 -6.54 11.31 5.65
C PHE A 370 -5.53 10.80 4.61
N GLU A 371 -6.01 10.21 3.52
CA GLU A 371 -5.19 9.84 2.36
C GLU A 371 -4.50 11.06 1.72
N SER A 372 -3.30 10.88 1.18
CA SER A 372 -2.57 11.92 0.42
C SER A 372 -2.05 11.35 -0.90
N THR A 373 -2.72 11.69 -2.01
CA THR A 373 -2.29 11.31 -3.37
C THR A 373 -0.97 11.98 -3.76
N LEU A 374 -0.71 13.19 -3.26
CA LEU A 374 0.56 13.91 -3.45
C LEU A 374 1.73 13.20 -2.76
N LEU A 375 1.61 12.83 -1.48
CA LEU A 375 2.66 12.10 -0.79
C LEU A 375 2.87 10.71 -1.39
N THR A 376 1.78 10.01 -1.72
CA THR A 376 1.81 8.71 -2.41
C THR A 376 2.62 8.79 -3.70
N SER A 377 2.31 9.76 -4.55
CA SER A 377 3.03 9.99 -5.82
C SER A 377 4.50 10.35 -5.58
N LEU A 378 4.79 11.24 -4.61
CA LEU A 378 6.15 11.61 -4.24
C LEU A 378 6.99 10.39 -3.85
N LEU A 379 6.45 9.51 -3.02
CA LEU A 379 7.13 8.31 -2.52
C LEU A 379 7.31 7.26 -3.63
N TYR A 380 6.23 6.91 -4.34
CA TYR A 380 6.27 5.92 -5.42
C TYR A 380 7.22 6.34 -6.54
N PHE A 381 7.13 7.60 -7.00
CA PHE A 381 7.99 8.07 -8.07
C PHE A 381 9.44 8.21 -7.64
N SER A 382 9.72 8.48 -6.36
CA SER A 382 11.09 8.57 -5.83
C SER A 382 11.75 7.20 -5.64
N GLU A 383 11.03 6.25 -5.03
CA GLU A 383 11.60 4.98 -4.56
C GLU A 383 11.28 3.80 -5.48
N MET A 384 10.08 3.76 -6.08
CA MET A 384 9.45 2.53 -6.58
C MET A 384 9.05 2.65 -8.06
N TRP A 385 9.57 3.62 -8.81
CA TRP A 385 9.36 3.74 -10.26
C TRP A 385 10.60 3.33 -11.05
N GLU A 386 10.38 2.67 -12.21
CA GLU A 386 11.45 2.36 -13.16
C GLU A 386 12.08 3.66 -13.70
N ARG A 387 13.41 3.75 -13.65
CA ARG A 387 14.17 4.90 -14.17
C ARG A 387 15.27 4.40 -15.11
N PRO A 388 15.29 4.80 -16.40
CA PRO A 388 14.31 5.69 -17.05
C PRO A 388 12.91 5.06 -17.14
N GLN A 389 11.89 5.90 -17.28
CA GLN A 389 10.51 5.45 -17.46
C GLN A 389 10.37 4.56 -18.71
N PRO A 390 9.63 3.43 -18.64
CA PRO A 390 9.25 2.64 -19.81
C PRO A 390 8.43 3.46 -20.83
N SER A 391 8.52 3.10 -22.11
CA SER A 391 7.70 3.74 -23.14
C SER A 391 6.22 3.42 -22.96
N GLN A 392 5.34 4.31 -23.45
CA GLN A 392 3.89 4.05 -23.43
C GLN A 392 3.55 2.73 -24.14
N ALA A 393 4.25 2.39 -25.23
CA ALA A 393 4.06 1.13 -25.93
C ALA A 393 4.39 -0.11 -25.08
N GLU A 394 5.39 -0.02 -24.19
CA GLU A 394 5.70 -1.10 -23.24
C GLU A 394 4.65 -1.16 -22.13
N MET A 395 4.20 -0.01 -21.59
CA MET A 395 3.12 0.03 -20.60
C MET A 395 1.81 -0.56 -21.15
N ASP A 396 1.41 -0.16 -22.37
CA ASP A 396 0.25 -0.71 -23.07
C ASP A 396 0.37 -2.21 -23.32
N LYS A 397 1.58 -2.69 -23.63
CA LYS A 397 1.85 -4.11 -23.85
C LYS A 397 1.70 -4.91 -22.54
N ARG A 398 2.19 -4.38 -21.41
CA ARG A 398 2.01 -5.01 -20.09
C ARG A 398 0.53 -5.19 -19.78
N PHE A 399 -0.28 -4.14 -19.96
CA PHE A 399 -1.73 -4.19 -19.81
C PHE A 399 -2.40 -5.22 -20.75
N LYS A 400 -2.12 -5.14 -22.06
CA LYS A 400 -2.76 -6.01 -23.07
C LYS A 400 -2.41 -7.49 -22.94
N ASN A 401 -1.28 -7.81 -22.31
CA ASN A 401 -0.88 -9.20 -22.08
C ASN A 401 -1.60 -9.83 -20.88
N ALA A 402 -2.20 -9.04 -20.01
CA ALA A 402 -2.88 -9.51 -18.80
C ALA A 402 -4.38 -9.72 -19.04
N LEU A 403 -4.94 -10.82 -18.52
CA LEU A 403 -6.40 -11.02 -18.50
C LEU A 403 -7.09 -10.18 -17.43
N ILE A 404 -6.35 -9.86 -16.35
CA ILE A 404 -6.75 -9.06 -15.20
C ILE A 404 -5.59 -8.09 -14.92
N SER A 405 -5.86 -6.79 -14.78
CA SER A 405 -4.79 -5.78 -14.71
C SER A 405 -5.10 -4.66 -13.73
N ALA A 406 -4.07 -4.04 -13.17
CA ALA A 406 -4.19 -2.90 -12.25
C ALA A 406 -4.53 -1.58 -12.95
N GLY A 407 -4.20 -1.43 -14.24
CA GLY A 407 -4.43 -0.23 -15.03
C GLY A 407 -3.36 0.85 -14.89
N VAL A 408 -2.13 0.50 -14.49
CA VAL A 408 -1.05 1.49 -14.24
C VAL A 408 -0.64 2.23 -15.51
N PHE A 409 -0.81 1.65 -16.69
CA PHE A 409 -0.53 2.33 -17.97
C PHE A 409 -1.32 3.65 -18.16
N VAL A 410 -2.41 3.86 -17.43
CA VAL A 410 -3.29 5.04 -17.54
C VAL A 410 -2.77 6.16 -16.64
N ASN A 411 -2.45 7.31 -17.23
CA ASN A 411 -2.08 8.58 -16.59
C ASN A 411 -0.83 8.56 -15.68
N GLN A 412 -0.43 7.43 -15.10
CA GLN A 412 0.74 7.33 -14.22
C GLN A 412 2.06 7.62 -14.94
N PRO A 413 2.31 7.15 -16.19
CA PRO A 413 3.53 7.50 -16.90
C PRO A 413 3.64 9.01 -17.17
N GLU A 414 2.54 9.67 -17.52
CA GLU A 414 2.51 11.12 -17.72
C GLU A 414 2.77 11.86 -16.40
N LEU A 415 2.06 11.45 -15.34
CA LEU A 415 2.19 12.05 -14.02
C LEU A 415 3.61 11.91 -13.46
N TYR A 416 4.25 10.73 -13.61
CA TYR A 416 5.65 10.53 -13.25
C TYR A 416 6.56 11.51 -14.00
N CYS A 417 6.36 11.70 -15.30
CA CYS A 417 7.19 12.62 -16.08
C CYS A 417 7.00 14.08 -15.67
N ALA A 418 5.78 14.46 -15.31
CA ALA A 418 5.49 15.78 -14.76
C ALA A 418 6.19 15.98 -13.41
N PHE A 419 6.07 15.02 -12.48
CA PHE A 419 6.68 15.08 -11.15
C PHE A 419 8.21 15.07 -11.21
N SER A 420 8.80 14.14 -11.98
CA SER A 420 10.23 13.89 -11.99
C SER A 420 11.03 14.86 -12.87
N LYS A 421 10.39 15.43 -13.90
CA LYS A 421 11.05 16.17 -14.99
C LYS A 421 12.18 15.37 -15.66
N GLU A 422 12.06 14.03 -15.65
CA GLU A 422 13.05 13.13 -16.25
C GLU A 422 13.30 13.47 -17.73
N LYS A 423 14.57 13.45 -18.15
CA LYS A 423 15.00 13.74 -19.52
C LYS A 423 15.23 12.44 -20.30
N SER A 424 14.18 11.65 -20.44
CA SER A 424 14.15 10.44 -21.26
C SER A 424 13.24 10.63 -22.46
N LYS A 425 13.49 9.86 -23.53
CA LYS A 425 12.64 9.88 -24.73
C LYS A 425 11.16 9.67 -24.38
N SER A 426 10.89 8.74 -23.46
CA SER A 426 9.53 8.42 -23.02
C SER A 426 8.86 9.57 -22.27
N CYS A 427 9.60 10.35 -21.48
CA CYS A 427 9.03 11.54 -20.83
C CYS A 427 8.90 12.75 -21.74
N ASP A 428 9.82 12.91 -22.71
CA ASP A 428 9.77 14.00 -23.68
C ASP A 428 8.53 13.89 -24.59
N GLU A 429 7.98 12.69 -24.80
CA GLU A 429 6.75 12.45 -25.56
C GLU A 429 5.51 13.10 -24.91
N PHE A 430 5.47 13.24 -23.58
CA PHE A 430 4.34 13.86 -22.86
C PHE A 430 4.41 15.39 -22.81
N ASN A 431 5.61 15.98 -22.90
CA ASN A 431 5.84 17.42 -22.83
C ASN A 431 5.27 18.11 -21.55
N VAL A 432 5.28 17.41 -20.42
CA VAL A 432 4.76 17.91 -19.12
C VAL A 432 5.84 18.36 -18.13
N GLY A 433 7.11 18.01 -18.37
CA GLY A 433 8.23 18.30 -17.46
C GLY A 433 8.86 19.70 -17.61
N ASN A 434 8.28 20.59 -18.40
CA ASN A 434 8.84 21.91 -18.72
C ASN A 434 8.17 23.04 -17.93
N TYR A 435 8.55 23.18 -16.66
CA TYR A 435 8.12 24.29 -15.78
C TYR A 435 9.30 24.80 -14.92
N PRO A 436 9.26 26.04 -14.40
CA PRO A 436 10.41 26.65 -13.71
C PRO A 436 10.77 25.99 -12.36
N ALA A 437 9.77 25.59 -11.58
CA ALA A 437 9.96 25.02 -10.24
C ALA A 437 10.74 23.69 -10.24
N LYS A 438 11.29 23.33 -9.09
CA LYS A 438 11.94 22.02 -8.87
C LYS A 438 10.96 20.85 -9.04
N PRO A 439 11.45 19.66 -9.43
CA PRO A 439 10.60 18.49 -9.56
C PRO A 439 10.03 18.03 -8.19
N ILE A 440 8.84 17.45 -8.20
CA ILE A 440 8.18 16.85 -7.02
C ILE A 440 8.71 15.42 -6.80
N ILE A 441 10.03 15.28 -6.68
CA ILE A 441 10.71 14.03 -6.30
C ILE A 441 11.90 14.36 -5.39
N TYR A 442 12.33 13.39 -4.58
CA TYR A 442 13.60 13.48 -3.87
C TYR A 442 14.64 12.52 -4.46
N LYS A 443 15.90 12.78 -4.15
CA LYS A 443 17.01 11.91 -4.58
C LYS A 443 17.03 10.65 -3.75
N ARG A 444 17.15 9.51 -4.42
CA ARG A 444 17.47 8.21 -3.81
C ARG A 444 18.75 8.35 -3.00
N ASP A 445 18.67 8.04 -1.71
CA ASP A 445 19.80 8.15 -0.80
C ASP A 445 20.65 6.87 -0.77
N GLN A 446 21.58 6.80 0.17
CA GLN A 446 22.51 5.67 0.31
C GLN A 446 21.85 4.34 0.67
N TYR A 447 20.58 4.33 1.09
CA TYR A 447 19.85 3.11 1.46
C TYR A 447 18.97 2.60 0.32
N TRP A 448 18.72 3.39 -0.72
CA TRP A 448 17.89 2.96 -1.84
C TRP A 448 18.51 1.75 -2.55
N ASN A 449 17.70 0.69 -2.71
CA ASN A 449 18.07 -0.57 -3.32
C ASN A 449 19.38 -1.16 -2.76
N LYS A 450 19.58 -1.03 -1.44
CA LYS A 450 20.67 -1.69 -0.71
C LYS A 450 20.13 -2.84 0.10
N THR A 451 20.84 -3.96 0.07
CA THR A 451 20.62 -5.05 1.01
C THR A 451 20.66 -4.53 2.45
N ALA A 452 19.60 -4.79 3.21
CA ALA A 452 19.60 -4.56 4.65
C ALA A 452 20.31 -5.71 5.38
N THR A 453 21.21 -5.36 6.31
CA THR A 453 21.78 -6.31 7.27
C THR A 453 20.84 -6.42 8.46
N ILE A 454 20.45 -7.65 8.80
CA ILE A 454 19.64 -7.93 9.98
C ILE A 454 20.50 -7.60 11.22
N PRO A 455 20.07 -6.64 12.07
CA PRO A 455 20.79 -6.32 13.28
C PRO A 455 21.01 -7.54 14.17
N SER A 456 22.16 -7.63 14.83
CA SER A 456 22.52 -8.82 15.64
C SER A 456 21.58 -9.09 16.82
N GLN A 457 20.83 -8.08 17.26
CA GLN A 457 19.80 -8.20 18.31
C GLN A 457 18.40 -8.55 17.77
N ALA A 458 18.21 -8.65 16.46
CA ALA A 458 16.91 -8.75 15.82
C ALA A 458 16.78 -9.99 14.93
N SER A 459 15.53 -10.32 14.59
CA SER A 459 15.21 -11.26 13.52
C SER A 459 14.13 -10.68 12.59
N VAL A 460 13.86 -11.37 11.48
CA VAL A 460 12.90 -10.94 10.46
C VAL A 460 11.88 -12.04 10.19
N LEU A 461 10.60 -11.72 10.31
CA LEU A 461 9.49 -12.56 9.89
C LEU A 461 8.84 -11.97 8.64
N LEU A 462 8.77 -12.73 7.56
CA LEU A 462 8.06 -12.36 6.34
C LEU A 462 6.74 -13.13 6.29
N LEU A 463 5.65 -12.42 6.03
CA LEU A 463 4.34 -12.99 5.74
C LEU A 463 3.99 -12.65 4.29
N SER A 464 3.57 -13.65 3.53
CA SER A 464 3.23 -13.46 2.12
C SER A 464 2.17 -14.43 1.65
N SER A 465 1.52 -14.11 0.53
CA SER A 465 0.54 -15.00 -0.09
C SER A 465 0.73 -15.10 -1.59
N LYS A 466 0.54 -16.30 -2.15
CA LYS A 466 0.64 -16.54 -3.60
C LYS A 466 -0.48 -15.86 -4.40
N MET A 467 -1.59 -15.49 -3.75
CA MET A 467 -2.72 -14.76 -4.33
C MET A 467 -2.68 -13.25 -4.05
N ASP A 468 -1.55 -12.72 -3.58
CA ASP A 468 -1.37 -11.28 -3.41
C ASP A 468 -0.97 -10.61 -4.74
N ALA A 469 -1.95 -10.00 -5.41
CA ALA A 469 -1.72 -9.25 -6.66
C ALA A 469 -1.06 -7.88 -6.43
N GLN A 470 -1.12 -7.35 -5.21
CA GLN A 470 -0.62 -6.01 -4.92
C GLN A 470 0.88 -6.02 -4.62
N THR A 471 1.33 -7.07 -3.91
CA THR A 471 2.72 -7.36 -3.61
C THR A 471 2.99 -8.83 -3.88
N LEU A 472 3.40 -9.10 -5.12
CA LEU A 472 3.66 -10.44 -5.63
C LEU A 472 4.56 -11.24 -4.68
N HIS A 473 4.18 -12.49 -4.38
CA HIS A 473 4.88 -13.38 -3.44
C HIS A 473 6.40 -13.48 -3.71
N GLU A 474 6.78 -13.48 -4.98
CA GLU A 474 8.15 -13.52 -5.46
C GLU A 474 9.02 -12.35 -4.96
N TYR A 475 8.42 -11.21 -4.59
CA TYR A 475 9.15 -10.11 -3.96
C TYR A 475 9.54 -10.44 -2.51
N ALA A 476 8.68 -11.17 -1.77
CA ALA A 476 9.03 -11.67 -0.44
C ALA A 476 10.15 -12.72 -0.51
N GLU A 477 10.10 -13.63 -1.50
CA GLU A 477 11.20 -14.58 -1.76
C GLU A 477 12.50 -13.85 -2.08
N ALA A 478 12.46 -12.86 -2.98
CA ALA A 478 13.63 -12.08 -3.36
C ALA A 478 14.22 -11.31 -2.17
N LEU A 479 13.38 -10.69 -1.33
CA LEU A 479 13.85 -10.01 -0.12
C LEU A 479 14.43 -11.00 0.89
N LEU A 480 13.79 -12.14 1.13
CA LEU A 480 14.31 -13.18 2.01
C LEU A 480 15.70 -13.61 1.57
N ASP A 481 15.92 -13.80 0.26
CA ASP A 481 17.22 -14.17 -0.29
C ASP A 481 18.27 -13.06 -0.11
N THR A 482 17.90 -11.79 -0.33
CA THR A 482 18.86 -10.68 -0.33
C THR A 482 19.24 -10.20 1.05
N LEU A 483 18.38 -10.34 2.07
CA LEU A 483 18.67 -9.92 3.45
C LEU A 483 19.97 -10.53 3.98
N ASP A 484 20.85 -9.69 4.52
CA ASP A 484 22.13 -10.13 5.08
C ASP A 484 21.97 -10.55 6.56
N GLY A 485 21.93 -11.86 6.79
CA GLY A 485 21.79 -12.49 8.10
C GLY A 485 20.89 -13.73 8.07
N ASP A 486 21.11 -14.65 9.02
CA ASP A 486 20.43 -15.96 9.06
C ASP A 486 19.16 -15.95 9.93
N GLN A 487 18.93 -14.90 10.73
CA GLN A 487 17.76 -14.78 11.60
C GLN A 487 16.56 -14.24 10.82
N LYS A 488 16.11 -15.03 9.84
CA LYS A 488 14.98 -14.71 8.97
C LYS A 488 14.14 -15.95 8.67
N GLU A 489 12.83 -15.78 8.62
CA GLU A 489 11.88 -16.84 8.28
C GLU A 489 10.70 -16.26 7.51
N MET A 490 10.16 -17.02 6.57
CA MET A 490 8.95 -16.66 5.82
C MET A 490 7.84 -17.68 6.08
N VAL A 491 6.63 -17.18 6.32
CA VAL A 491 5.39 -17.95 6.34
C VAL A 491 4.58 -17.58 5.10
N THR A 492 4.16 -18.58 4.34
CA THR A 492 3.48 -18.40 3.05
C THR A 492 2.08 -18.99 3.09
N PHE A 493 1.11 -18.18 2.70
CA PHE A 493 -0.27 -18.59 2.48
C PHE A 493 -0.51 -18.86 0.99
N ASN A 494 -1.39 -19.79 0.66
CA ASN A 494 -1.66 -20.13 -0.73
C ASN A 494 -2.71 -19.22 -1.37
N THR A 495 -3.73 -18.77 -0.60
CA THR A 495 -4.98 -18.24 -1.19
C THR A 495 -5.48 -16.93 -0.56
N SER A 496 -4.78 -16.40 0.45
CA SER A 496 -5.03 -15.07 1.04
C SER A 496 -4.79 -13.97 0.01
N ILE A 497 -5.54 -12.89 0.09
CA ILE A 497 -5.20 -11.65 -0.62
C ILE A 497 -4.17 -10.83 0.17
N HIS A 498 -3.88 -9.61 -0.32
CA HIS A 498 -2.94 -8.67 0.25
C HIS A 498 -3.24 -8.30 1.71
N GLY A 499 -2.25 -8.37 2.60
CA GLY A 499 -2.42 -8.18 4.04
C GLY A 499 -2.87 -9.46 4.73
N THR A 500 -1.96 -10.43 4.85
CA THR A 500 -2.26 -11.74 5.45
C THR A 500 -2.72 -11.63 6.91
N ILE A 501 -2.32 -10.58 7.62
CA ILE A 501 -2.81 -10.26 8.97
C ILE A 501 -4.33 -10.08 9.04
N VAL A 502 -4.98 -9.71 7.93
CA VAL A 502 -6.44 -9.50 7.87
C VAL A 502 -7.13 -10.66 7.15
N TYR A 503 -6.55 -11.20 6.09
CA TYR A 503 -7.25 -12.10 5.17
C TYR A 503 -6.93 -13.60 5.32
N THR A 504 -6.37 -13.99 6.47
CA THR A 504 -6.15 -15.39 6.85
C THR A 504 -7.13 -15.82 7.95
N GLN A 505 -8.41 -15.57 7.71
CA GLN A 505 -9.50 -15.83 8.66
C GLN A 505 -9.54 -17.30 9.08
N LEU A 506 -9.79 -17.54 10.37
CA LEU A 506 -9.98 -18.86 10.97
C LEU A 506 -11.42 -19.00 11.46
N ASP A 507 -11.89 -20.24 11.61
CA ASP A 507 -13.24 -20.53 12.15
C ASP A 507 -13.44 -19.99 13.58
N SER A 508 -12.35 -19.73 14.31
CA SER A 508 -12.39 -19.10 15.63
C SER A 508 -12.73 -17.60 15.62
N GLY A 509 -12.82 -16.96 14.44
CA GLY A 509 -13.09 -15.53 14.28
C GLY A 509 -11.86 -14.62 14.41
N SER A 510 -10.66 -15.19 14.55
CA SER A 510 -9.37 -14.49 14.52
C SER A 510 -8.65 -14.77 13.19
N THR A 511 -7.54 -14.09 12.91
CA THR A 511 -6.71 -14.42 11.74
C THR A 511 -5.44 -15.19 12.13
N CYS A 512 -4.94 -16.03 11.23
CA CYS A 512 -3.66 -16.70 11.45
C CYS A 512 -2.48 -15.71 11.42
N GLY A 513 -2.53 -14.70 10.56
CA GLY A 513 -1.51 -13.64 10.51
C GLY A 513 -1.40 -12.87 11.84
N ALA A 514 -2.53 -12.55 12.50
CA ALA A 514 -2.52 -11.92 13.82
C ALA A 514 -1.95 -12.86 14.89
N LYS A 515 -2.32 -14.15 14.88
CA LYS A 515 -1.74 -15.18 15.77
C LYS A 515 -0.23 -15.33 15.59
N LEU A 516 0.26 -15.32 14.34
CA LEU A 516 1.70 -15.38 14.03
C LEU A 516 2.44 -14.17 14.59
N LEU A 517 1.93 -12.95 14.36
CA LEU A 517 2.53 -11.73 14.89
C LEU A 517 2.51 -11.71 16.43
N ALA A 518 1.40 -12.13 17.05
CA ALA A 518 1.28 -12.24 18.50
C ALA A 518 2.28 -13.26 19.07
N SER A 519 2.43 -14.43 18.44
CA SER A 519 3.42 -15.44 18.82
C SER A 519 4.85 -14.88 18.71
N TYR A 520 5.16 -14.19 17.61
CA TYR A 520 6.45 -13.55 17.39
C TYR A 520 6.76 -12.47 18.46
N ALA A 521 5.78 -11.65 18.81
CA ALA A 521 5.91 -10.64 19.85
C ALA A 521 6.05 -11.23 21.27
N ASN A 522 5.29 -12.28 21.60
CA ASN A 522 5.44 -13.03 22.85
C ASN A 522 6.85 -13.62 23.00
N ASN A 523 7.43 -14.05 21.89
CA ASN A 523 8.82 -14.53 21.83
C ASN A 523 9.86 -13.41 21.71
N LYS A 524 9.46 -12.14 21.91
CA LYS A 524 10.33 -10.95 21.87
C LYS A 524 11.08 -10.79 20.54
N GLY A 525 10.45 -11.21 19.45
CA GLY A 525 11.02 -11.12 18.10
C GLY A 525 12.03 -12.22 17.81
N LYS A 526 11.95 -13.37 18.49
CA LYS A 526 12.74 -14.55 18.17
C LYS A 526 11.91 -15.51 17.33
N LEU A 527 12.51 -16.03 16.26
CA LEU A 527 11.90 -17.04 15.38
C LEU A 527 11.83 -18.41 16.05
N ASN A 528 12.82 -18.75 16.88
CA ASN A 528 12.76 -19.97 17.68
C ASN A 528 11.61 -19.86 18.70
N GLY A 529 10.60 -20.72 18.56
CA GLY A 529 9.36 -20.69 19.34
C GLY A 529 8.18 -20.04 18.62
N LEU A 530 8.34 -19.57 17.38
CA LEU A 530 7.23 -19.08 16.56
C LEU A 530 6.21 -20.21 16.35
N ASP A 531 5.00 -19.99 16.86
CA ASP A 531 3.88 -20.91 16.72
C ASP A 531 3.20 -20.69 15.37
N LYS A 532 3.31 -21.70 14.49
CA LYS A 532 2.74 -21.70 13.14
C LYS A 532 1.56 -22.67 13.00
N SER A 533 1.03 -23.20 14.10
CA SER A 533 -0.05 -24.20 14.09
C SER A 533 -1.31 -23.72 13.35
N CYS A 534 -1.60 -22.43 13.38
CA CYS A 534 -2.75 -21.87 12.68
C CYS A 534 -2.66 -21.93 11.14
N VAL A 535 -1.48 -22.15 10.56
CA VAL A 535 -1.31 -22.13 9.10
C VAL A 535 -2.09 -23.26 8.44
N ASP A 536 -2.10 -24.44 9.07
CA ASP A 536 -2.85 -25.61 8.60
C ASP A 536 -4.36 -25.53 8.96
N GLU A 537 -4.76 -24.55 9.78
CA GLU A 537 -6.15 -24.29 10.16
C GLU A 537 -6.85 -23.28 9.23
N VAL A 538 -6.10 -22.60 8.34
CA VAL A 538 -6.70 -21.66 7.39
C VAL A 538 -7.63 -22.42 6.44
N PRO A 539 -8.91 -22.02 6.31
CA PRO A 539 -9.86 -22.71 5.47
C PRO A 539 -9.38 -22.81 4.01
N ALA A 540 -9.74 -23.93 3.37
CA ALA A 540 -9.50 -24.11 1.95
C ALA A 540 -10.21 -23.02 1.14
N PHE A 541 -9.63 -22.68 -0.01
CA PHE A 541 -10.22 -21.71 -0.91
C PHE A 541 -11.58 -22.18 -1.44
N ASN A 542 -12.52 -21.25 -1.55
CA ASN A 542 -13.89 -21.52 -1.94
C ASN A 542 -14.42 -20.34 -2.78
N LEU A 543 -15.00 -20.63 -3.95
CA LEU A 543 -15.63 -19.63 -4.83
C LEU A 543 -17.12 -19.42 -4.52
N THR A 544 -17.66 -20.10 -3.52
CA THR A 544 -19.05 -19.90 -3.09
C THR A 544 -19.24 -18.49 -2.56
N LEU A 545 -20.19 -17.78 -3.15
CA LEU A 545 -20.57 -16.43 -2.78
C LEU A 545 -21.55 -16.45 -1.59
N PRO A 546 -21.41 -15.52 -0.63
CA PRO A 546 -22.48 -15.27 0.33
C PRO A 546 -23.77 -14.86 -0.40
N VAL A 547 -24.91 -15.32 0.10
CA VAL A 547 -26.24 -15.05 -0.49
C VAL A 547 -26.50 -13.55 -0.62
N GLU A 548 -26.02 -12.74 0.32
CA GLU A 548 -26.13 -11.29 0.29
C GLU A 548 -25.44 -10.67 -0.95
N TYR A 549 -24.22 -11.12 -1.27
CA TYR A 549 -23.48 -10.66 -2.45
C TYR A 549 -24.14 -11.16 -3.74
N GLN A 550 -24.57 -12.42 -3.77
CA GLN A 550 -25.29 -12.98 -4.90
C GLN A 550 -26.57 -12.17 -5.21
N ASN A 551 -27.37 -11.88 -4.19
CA ASN A 551 -28.60 -11.11 -4.31
C ASN A 551 -28.32 -9.67 -4.74
N ALA A 552 -27.37 -9.00 -4.09
CA ALA A 552 -27.03 -7.62 -4.39
C ALA A 552 -26.46 -7.44 -5.82
N TYR A 553 -25.48 -8.25 -6.21
CA TYR A 553 -24.78 -8.11 -7.48
C TYR A 553 -25.52 -8.74 -8.65
N PHE A 554 -26.20 -9.87 -8.48
CA PHE A 554 -26.83 -10.57 -9.62
C PHE A 554 -28.37 -10.58 -9.57
N GLY A 555 -28.96 -10.37 -8.40
CA GLY A 555 -30.42 -10.43 -8.23
C GLY A 555 -31.00 -11.77 -8.67
N THR A 556 -30.37 -12.88 -8.29
CA THR A 556 -30.75 -14.23 -8.75
C THR A 556 -30.41 -15.29 -7.72
N ASP A 557 -31.11 -16.43 -7.75
CA ASP A 557 -30.86 -17.58 -6.87
C ASP A 557 -29.72 -18.50 -7.37
N ASP A 558 -29.22 -18.28 -8.59
CA ASP A 558 -28.09 -19.02 -9.18
C ASP A 558 -27.19 -18.08 -10.00
N VAL A 559 -25.95 -17.88 -9.55
CA VAL A 559 -25.01 -16.91 -10.12
C VAL A 559 -24.56 -17.25 -11.55
N TYR A 560 -24.71 -18.49 -12.03
CA TYR A 560 -24.34 -18.90 -13.38
C TYR A 560 -25.56 -18.95 -14.32
N ASP A 561 -26.62 -19.66 -13.94
CA ASP A 561 -27.73 -20.00 -14.84
C ASP A 561 -29.06 -19.34 -14.51
N GLY A 562 -29.20 -18.78 -13.30
CA GLY A 562 -30.41 -18.15 -12.79
C GLY A 562 -30.87 -16.93 -13.59
N ALA A 563 -32.17 -16.67 -13.55
CA ALA A 563 -32.80 -15.49 -14.14
C ALA A 563 -32.82 -14.33 -13.14
N TYR A 564 -32.86 -13.09 -13.66
CA TYR A 564 -33.00 -11.91 -12.81
C TYR A 564 -34.36 -11.91 -12.09
N ASN A 565 -34.32 -11.63 -10.80
CA ASN A 565 -35.47 -11.49 -9.93
C ASN A 565 -35.31 -10.24 -9.05
N ALA A 566 -36.04 -9.18 -9.43
CA ALA A 566 -36.04 -7.90 -8.73
C ALA A 566 -36.51 -7.97 -7.26
N SER A 567 -37.12 -9.06 -6.80
CA SER A 567 -37.46 -9.22 -5.38
C SER A 567 -36.25 -9.56 -4.51
N LEU A 568 -35.13 -10.00 -5.10
CA LEU A 568 -33.92 -10.38 -4.37
C LEU A 568 -32.98 -9.18 -4.14
N THR A 569 -33.13 -8.11 -4.91
CA THR A 569 -32.28 -6.91 -4.86
C THR A 569 -32.83 -5.79 -3.97
N GLN A 570 -33.90 -6.06 -3.20
CA GLN A 570 -34.60 -5.08 -2.37
C GLN A 570 -33.98 -4.89 -1.00
#